data_AF-A0AB40BHX9-F1
#
_entry.id   AF-A0AB40BHX9-F1
#
_cell.length_a   1.000
_cell.length_b   1.000
_cell.length_c   1.000
_cell.angle_alpha   90.00
_cell.angle_beta   90.00
_cell.angle_gamma   90.00
#
_symmetry.space_group_name_H-M   'P 1'
#
loop_
_entity.id
_entity.type
_entity.pdbx_description
1 polymer ?
#
loop_
_entity_poly.entity_id
_entity_poly.type
_entity_poly.pdbx_seq_one_letter_code
_entity_poly.pdbx_strand_id
1 'polypeptide(L)'
;MEDKIPVWGRSRREGQWITYYHHYHAEIFIVVIDLIAIEMNNRFTETTTELLTCISCLDPRNSFSRFHHAKLLRLAEIYYDDFSIQDLQVLKEQLHTYIHDVRRCSDFVECDDLASLAVKLVESRKHLVFPLVYRLIELALILPVATTSVERSFSAMNIIKTDLRNKIRDEWLNDMMICYIERQVFETINDEAILVRFQNMQNRRIQLSLR
;
A
#
# COMPACT_ATOMS: atom_id res chain seq x y z
N MET A 1 -39.00 -5.61 -5.64
CA MET A 1 -37.92 -6.44 -5.03
C MET A 1 -38.40 -7.83 -4.60
N GLU A 2 -39.72 -8.08 -4.51
CA GLU A 2 -40.28 -9.41 -4.21
C GLU A 2 -40.59 -10.25 -5.46
N ASP A 3 -40.47 -9.66 -6.66
CA ASP A 3 -40.65 -10.40 -7.92
C ASP A 3 -39.67 -11.56 -8.00
N LYS A 4 -40.15 -12.69 -8.52
CA LYS A 4 -39.43 -13.96 -8.49
C LYS A 4 -38.85 -14.29 -9.86
N ILE A 5 -37.59 -14.68 -9.86
CA ILE A 5 -36.87 -15.19 -11.03
C ILE A 5 -36.61 -16.68 -10.89
N PRO A 6 -36.51 -17.43 -12.01
CA PRO A 6 -36.08 -18.81 -11.98
C PRO A 6 -34.59 -18.86 -11.60
N VAL A 7 -34.20 -19.85 -10.80
CA VAL A 7 -32.80 -20.06 -10.38
C VAL A 7 -31.89 -20.22 -11.60
N TRP A 8 -30.77 -19.50 -11.63
CA TRP A 8 -29.82 -19.57 -12.73
C TRP A 8 -29.13 -20.94 -12.77
N GLY A 9 -28.92 -21.50 -13.97
CA GLY A 9 -28.36 -22.85 -14.14
C GLY A 9 -29.33 -24.03 -13.96
N ARG A 10 -30.62 -23.78 -13.66
CA ARG A 10 -31.67 -24.81 -13.61
C ARG A 10 -32.77 -24.59 -14.66
N SER A 11 -33.38 -25.69 -15.08
CA SER A 11 -34.51 -25.66 -16.02
C SER A 11 -35.70 -24.92 -15.41
N ARG A 12 -36.34 -24.03 -16.19
CA ARG A 12 -37.60 -23.37 -15.79
C ARG A 12 -38.71 -24.36 -15.39
N ARG A 13 -38.61 -25.62 -15.82
CA ARG A 13 -39.58 -26.68 -15.49
C ARG A 13 -39.42 -27.25 -14.08
N GLU A 14 -38.30 -27.01 -13.39
CA GLU A 14 -38.09 -27.46 -12.01
C GLU A 14 -38.83 -26.61 -10.97
N GLY A 15 -39.37 -25.44 -11.36
CA GLY A 15 -40.32 -24.69 -10.55
C GLY A 15 -39.76 -24.04 -9.28
N GLN A 16 -38.43 -23.98 -9.11
CA GLN A 16 -37.81 -23.21 -8.03
C GLN A 16 -37.65 -21.75 -8.45
N TRP A 17 -38.25 -20.87 -7.65
CA TRP A 17 -38.30 -19.43 -7.89
C TRP A 17 -37.67 -18.70 -6.71
N ILE A 18 -36.72 -17.82 -7.00
CA ILE A 18 -35.97 -17.04 -6.02
C ILE A 18 -36.35 -15.57 -6.19
N THR A 19 -36.45 -14.81 -5.10
CA THR A 19 -36.73 -13.37 -5.18
C THR A 19 -35.52 -12.62 -5.74
N TYR A 20 -35.74 -11.51 -6.44
CA TYR A 20 -34.63 -10.65 -6.87
C TYR A 20 -33.72 -10.23 -5.72
N TYR A 21 -34.31 -9.96 -4.54
CA TYR A 21 -33.53 -9.67 -3.35
C TYR A 21 -32.57 -10.81 -2.99
N HIS A 22 -33.05 -12.06 -2.95
CA HIS A 22 -32.20 -13.20 -2.63
C HIS A 22 -31.11 -13.45 -3.68
N HIS A 23 -31.43 -13.30 -4.96
CA HIS A 23 -30.42 -13.44 -6.03
C HIS A 23 -29.28 -12.42 -5.89
N TYR A 24 -29.62 -11.13 -5.79
CA TYR A 24 -28.58 -10.10 -5.67
C TYR A 24 -27.86 -10.15 -4.32
N HIS A 25 -28.56 -10.41 -3.23
CA HIS A 25 -27.97 -10.41 -1.89
C HIS A 25 -27.17 -11.69 -1.62
N ALA A 26 -27.78 -12.87 -1.79
CA ALA A 26 -27.18 -14.14 -1.40
C ALA A 26 -26.29 -14.76 -2.48
N GLU A 27 -26.69 -14.72 -3.76
CA GLU A 27 -25.93 -15.39 -4.82
C GLU A 27 -24.81 -14.51 -5.39
N ILE A 28 -24.97 -13.18 -5.36
CA ILE A 28 -23.98 -12.24 -5.91
C ILE A 28 -23.22 -11.55 -4.78
N PHE A 29 -23.91 -10.78 -3.93
CA PHE A 29 -23.23 -9.89 -2.99
C PHE A 29 -22.46 -10.66 -1.91
N ILE A 30 -23.10 -11.62 -1.24
CA ILE A 30 -22.42 -12.46 -0.23
C ILE A 30 -21.26 -13.23 -0.85
N VAL A 31 -21.44 -13.83 -2.03
CA VAL A 31 -20.36 -14.57 -2.71
C VAL A 31 -19.16 -13.66 -3.03
N VAL A 32 -19.41 -12.43 -3.49
CA VAL A 32 -18.34 -11.45 -3.74
C VAL A 32 -17.64 -11.06 -2.44
N ILE A 33 -18.39 -10.84 -1.35
CA ILE A 33 -17.80 -10.53 -0.04
C ILE A 33 -16.97 -11.69 0.49
N ASP A 34 -17.44 -12.93 0.34
CA ASP A 34 -16.70 -14.13 0.75
C ASP A 34 -15.42 -14.29 -0.07
N LEU A 35 -15.47 -14.06 -1.39
CA LEU A 35 -14.27 -14.06 -2.25
C LEU A 35 -13.27 -12.99 -1.80
N ILE A 36 -13.73 -11.76 -1.55
CA ILE A 36 -12.86 -10.69 -1.05
C ILE A 36 -12.24 -11.09 0.31
N ALA A 37 -13.03 -11.67 1.21
CA ALA A 37 -12.54 -12.12 2.50
C ALA A 37 -11.49 -13.23 2.37
N ILE A 38 -11.71 -14.19 1.46
CA ILE A 38 -10.74 -15.26 1.17
C ILE A 38 -9.44 -14.67 0.61
N GLU A 39 -9.52 -13.79 -0.38
CA GLU A 39 -8.33 -13.16 -0.96
C GLU A 39 -7.59 -12.28 0.06
N MET A 40 -8.31 -11.58 0.93
CA MET A 40 -7.71 -10.83 2.04
C MET A 40 -6.99 -11.76 3.03
N ASN A 41 -7.58 -12.89 3.40
CA ASN A 41 -6.95 -13.87 4.30
C ASN A 41 -5.75 -14.57 3.65
N ASN A 42 -5.81 -14.84 2.34
CA ASN A 42 -4.69 -15.40 1.59
C ASN A 42 -3.52 -14.42 1.51
N ARG A 43 -3.82 -13.13 1.34
CA ARG A 43 -2.80 -12.07 1.22
C ARG A 43 -2.22 -11.65 2.57
N PHE A 44 -3.05 -11.60 3.61
CA PHE A 44 -2.66 -11.24 4.96
C PHE A 44 -2.65 -12.48 5.86
N THR A 45 -1.56 -13.25 5.80
CA THR A 45 -1.33 -14.39 6.70
C THR A 45 -1.26 -13.93 8.15
N GLU A 46 -1.45 -14.86 9.10
CA GLU A 46 -1.33 -14.59 10.54
C GLU A 46 -0.06 -13.80 10.89
N THR A 47 1.08 -14.15 10.29
CA THR A 47 2.36 -13.46 10.47
C THR A 47 2.35 -12.01 9.99
N THR A 48 1.76 -11.71 8.84
CA THR A 48 1.65 -10.33 8.34
C THR A 48 0.68 -9.50 9.17
N THR A 49 -0.41 -10.10 9.65
CA THR A 49 -1.34 -9.42 10.57
C THR A 49 -0.68 -9.12 11.91
N GLU A 50 0.08 -10.06 12.47
CA GLU A 50 0.87 -9.86 13.68
C GLU A 50 1.84 -8.69 13.48
N LEU A 51 2.58 -8.68 12.37
CA LEU A 51 3.51 -7.63 12.01
C LEU A 51 2.82 -6.26 11.93
N LEU A 52 1.68 -6.14 11.22
CA LEU A 52 0.92 -4.89 11.11
C LEU A 52 0.38 -4.42 12.47
N THR A 53 -0.08 -5.35 13.31
CA THR A 53 -0.54 -4.99 14.66
C THR A 53 0.61 -4.44 15.52
N CYS A 54 1.82 -4.95 15.34
CA CYS A 54 3.01 -4.46 16.02
C CYS A 54 3.42 -3.08 15.50
N ILE A 55 3.40 -2.82 14.19
CA ILE A 55 3.62 -1.45 13.65
C ILE A 55 2.59 -0.46 14.21
N SER A 56 1.33 -0.87 14.34
CA SER A 56 0.26 0.00 14.87
C SER A 56 0.52 0.47 16.31
N CYS A 57 1.50 -0.11 17.00
CA CYS A 57 1.93 0.32 18.33
C CYS A 57 2.89 1.53 18.29
N LEU A 58 3.48 1.85 17.12
CA LEU A 58 4.30 3.06 16.89
C LEU A 58 3.46 4.27 16.47
N ASP A 59 2.14 4.13 16.36
CA ASP A 59 1.22 5.18 15.94
C ASP A 59 1.27 6.38 16.91
N PRO A 60 1.67 7.58 16.44
CA PRO A 60 1.80 8.76 17.30
C PRO A 60 0.47 9.32 17.79
N ARG A 61 -0.65 8.97 17.12
CA ARG A 61 -1.97 9.52 17.42
C ARG A 61 -2.41 9.27 18.86
N ASN A 62 -3.16 10.24 19.40
CA ASN A 62 -3.66 10.22 20.78
C ASN A 62 -2.53 9.98 21.80
N SER A 63 -1.37 10.63 21.63
CA SER A 63 -0.21 10.50 22.53
C SER A 63 0.28 9.05 22.66
N PHE A 64 0.39 8.35 21.53
CA PHE A 64 0.83 6.96 21.49
C PHE A 64 -0.04 6.04 22.36
N SER A 65 -1.37 6.18 22.25
CA SER A 65 -2.34 5.39 23.04
C SER A 65 -2.22 3.88 22.82
N ARG A 66 -1.82 3.47 21.62
CA ARG A 66 -1.68 2.07 21.19
C ARG A 66 -0.31 1.47 21.51
N PHE A 67 0.55 2.21 22.20
CA PHE A 67 1.92 1.79 22.48
C PHE A 67 1.97 0.57 23.39
N HIS A 68 2.64 -0.48 22.92
CA HIS A 68 2.81 -1.74 23.65
C HIS A 68 4.23 -2.27 23.50
N HIS A 69 5.00 -2.23 24.59
CA HIS A 69 6.40 -2.70 24.61
C HIS A 69 6.57 -4.13 24.10
N ALA A 70 5.74 -5.08 24.58
CA ALA A 70 5.88 -6.48 24.20
C ALA A 70 5.68 -6.73 22.70
N LYS A 71 4.74 -6.00 22.07
CA LYS A 71 4.47 -6.11 20.63
C LYS A 71 5.61 -5.50 19.80
N LEU A 72 6.23 -4.43 20.28
CA LEU A 72 7.39 -3.83 19.60
C LEU A 72 8.65 -4.69 19.71
N LEU A 73 8.84 -5.37 20.84
CA LEU A 73 9.88 -6.39 20.97
C LEU A 73 9.62 -7.57 20.02
N ARG A 74 8.35 -7.99 19.92
CA ARG A 74 7.96 -9.01 18.95
C ARG A 74 8.25 -8.59 17.51
N LEU A 75 8.06 -7.32 17.16
CA LEU A 75 8.45 -6.79 15.86
C LEU A 75 9.96 -6.95 15.62
N ALA A 76 10.78 -6.62 16.61
CA ALA A 76 12.24 -6.82 16.51
C ALA A 76 12.63 -8.30 16.37
N GLU A 77 11.90 -9.22 17.02
CA GLU A 77 12.10 -10.67 16.86
C GLU A 77 11.72 -11.15 15.45
N ILE A 78 10.69 -10.58 14.83
CA ILE A 78 10.32 -10.88 13.43
C ILE A 78 11.47 -10.47 12.50
N TYR A 79 12.15 -9.36 12.79
CA TYR A 79 13.34 -8.87 12.09
C TYR A 79 14.64 -9.37 12.72
N TYR A 80 14.76 -10.68 12.97
CA TYR A 80 15.92 -11.26 13.65
C TYR A 80 17.27 -11.02 12.92
N ASP A 81 17.26 -10.80 11.60
CA ASP A 81 18.45 -10.45 10.82
C ASP A 81 18.92 -9.01 11.08
N ASP A 82 18.00 -8.13 11.50
CA ASP A 82 18.30 -6.73 11.80
C ASP A 82 18.69 -6.50 13.26
N PHE A 83 18.24 -7.35 14.19
CA PHE A 83 18.46 -7.16 15.63
C PHE A 83 19.24 -8.32 16.25
N SER A 84 20.37 -8.01 16.90
CA SER A 84 21.06 -9.00 17.72
C SER A 84 20.35 -9.25 19.07
N ILE A 85 20.69 -10.34 19.75
CA ILE A 85 20.18 -10.66 21.09
C ILE A 85 20.49 -9.53 22.08
N GLN A 86 21.64 -8.87 21.92
CA GLN A 86 22.03 -7.75 22.77
C GLN A 86 21.23 -6.49 22.44
N ASP A 87 20.94 -6.26 21.16
CA ASP A 87 20.07 -5.15 20.73
C ASP A 87 18.66 -5.28 21.29
N LEU A 88 18.11 -6.49 21.41
CA LEU A 88 16.78 -6.69 22.00
C LEU A 88 16.71 -6.23 23.47
N GLN A 89 17.78 -6.43 24.24
CA GLN A 89 17.83 -5.96 25.63
C GLN A 89 17.92 -4.43 25.69
N VAL A 90 18.79 -3.84 24.86
CA VAL A 90 18.94 -2.38 24.79
C VAL A 90 17.65 -1.72 24.26
N LEU A 91 17.00 -2.33 23.29
CA LEU A 91 15.74 -1.87 22.71
C LEU A 91 14.64 -1.82 23.78
N LYS A 92 14.56 -2.84 24.65
CA LYS A 92 13.60 -2.86 25.75
C LYS A 92 13.76 -1.65 26.67
N GLU A 93 14.99 -1.27 26.99
CA GLU A 93 15.30 -0.09 27.80
C GLU A 93 15.04 1.22 27.05
N GLN A 94 15.42 1.29 25.77
CA GLN A 94 15.17 2.45 24.92
C GLN A 94 13.66 2.70 24.74
N LEU A 95 12.84 1.66 24.54
CA LEU A 95 11.40 1.80 24.41
C LEU A 95 10.75 2.36 25.69
N HIS A 96 11.31 2.05 26.87
CA HIS A 96 10.79 2.57 28.13
C HIS A 96 11.05 4.08 28.27
N THR A 97 12.26 4.52 27.90
CA THR A 97 12.65 5.93 27.98
C THR A 97 12.04 6.76 26.84
N TYR A 98 12.00 6.20 25.62
CA TYR A 98 11.41 6.79 24.43
C TYR A 98 9.98 7.26 24.65
N ILE A 99 9.08 6.39 25.12
CA ILE A 99 7.66 6.72 25.25
C ILE A 99 7.42 7.86 26.24
N HIS A 100 8.24 7.91 27.29
CA HIS A 100 8.12 8.94 28.30
C HIS A 100 8.65 10.30 27.81
N ASP A 101 9.74 10.29 27.03
CA ASP A 101 10.31 11.49 26.42
C ASP A 101 9.40 12.08 25.33
N VAL A 102 8.95 11.23 24.41
CA VAL A 102 8.11 11.64 23.27
C VAL A 102 6.74 12.14 23.73
N ARG A 103 6.13 11.54 24.77
CA ARG A 103 4.84 12.03 25.32
C ARG A 103 4.94 13.38 26.03
N ARG A 104 6.12 13.76 26.49
CA ARG A 104 6.35 15.04 27.19
C ARG A 104 6.72 16.18 26.24
N CYS A 105 7.20 15.85 25.05
CA CYS A 105 7.54 16.83 24.02
C CYS A 105 6.28 17.27 23.25
N SER A 106 5.99 18.57 23.26
CA SER A 106 4.91 19.18 22.47
C SER A 106 5.05 18.92 20.97
N ASP A 107 6.29 18.80 20.49
CA ASP A 107 6.59 18.68 19.06
C ASP A 107 5.98 17.41 18.44
N PHE A 108 5.77 16.35 19.23
CA PHE A 108 5.19 15.08 18.74
C PHE A 108 3.67 15.00 18.89
N VAL A 109 3.02 16.01 19.47
CA VAL A 109 1.56 16.04 19.63
C VAL A 109 0.86 16.21 18.27
N GLU A 110 1.49 16.93 17.34
CA GLU A 110 0.97 17.18 15.99
C GLU A 110 1.37 16.09 14.96
N CYS A 111 1.94 14.96 15.40
CA CYS A 111 2.26 13.86 14.48
C CYS A 111 1.03 12.97 14.28
N ASP A 112 0.51 12.93 13.05
CA ASP A 112 -0.63 12.09 12.67
C ASP A 112 -0.24 10.78 12.00
N ASP A 113 0.99 10.70 11.48
CA ASP A 113 1.50 9.56 10.72
C ASP A 113 2.94 9.18 11.11
N LEU A 114 3.33 7.96 10.72
CA LEU A 114 4.67 7.42 11.01
C LEU A 114 5.78 8.20 10.28
N ALA A 115 5.46 8.77 9.10
CA ALA A 115 6.41 9.56 8.31
C ALA A 115 6.74 10.90 8.99
N SER A 116 5.73 11.66 9.44
CA SER A 116 5.97 12.90 10.20
C SER A 116 6.70 12.61 11.51
N LEU A 117 6.40 11.49 12.19
CA LEU A 117 7.14 11.06 13.37
C LEU A 117 8.63 10.86 13.06
N ALA A 118 8.96 10.14 11.98
CA ALA A 118 10.35 9.90 11.59
C ALA A 118 11.09 11.21 11.29
N VAL A 119 10.47 12.14 10.54
CA VAL A 119 11.05 13.46 10.25
C VAL A 119 11.34 14.24 11.53
N LYS A 120 10.36 14.31 12.46
CA LYS A 120 10.55 15.03 13.73
C LYS A 120 11.59 14.39 14.64
N LEU A 121 11.76 13.05 14.61
CA LEU A 121 12.83 12.37 15.34
C LEU A 121 14.23 12.72 14.79
N VAL A 122 14.32 12.98 13.49
CA VAL A 122 15.56 13.46 12.87
C VAL A 122 15.85 14.91 13.26
N GLU A 123 14.86 15.80 13.11
CA GLU A 123 14.97 17.22 13.47
C GLU A 123 15.36 17.43 14.93
N SER A 124 14.71 16.69 15.84
CA SER A 124 14.98 16.76 17.29
C SER A 124 16.23 15.98 17.73
N ARG A 125 16.99 15.39 16.79
CA ARG A 125 18.16 14.52 17.03
C ARG A 125 17.90 13.31 17.93
N LYS A 126 16.63 12.98 18.18
CA LYS A 126 16.24 11.82 19.01
C LYS A 126 16.55 10.48 18.35
N HIS A 127 16.71 10.44 17.02
CA HIS A 127 17.20 9.25 16.32
C HIS A 127 18.60 8.79 16.78
N LEU A 128 19.45 9.71 17.28
CA LEU A 128 20.77 9.38 17.85
C LEU A 128 20.67 8.85 19.29
N VAL A 129 19.65 9.29 20.03
CA VAL A 129 19.39 8.88 21.42
C VAL A 129 18.71 7.52 21.47
N PHE A 130 17.79 7.26 20.54
CA PHE A 130 17.03 6.02 20.44
C PHE A 130 17.24 5.33 19.08
N PRO A 131 18.47 4.90 18.76
CA PRO A 131 18.79 4.34 17.45
C PRO A 131 18.01 3.06 17.12
N LEU A 132 17.75 2.19 18.10
CA LEU A 132 17.04 0.94 17.86
C LEU A 132 15.54 1.17 17.66
N VAL A 133 14.95 2.13 18.36
CA VAL A 133 13.56 2.53 18.15
C VAL A 133 13.40 3.19 16.79
N TYR A 134 14.34 4.05 16.40
CA TYR A 134 14.34 4.67 15.08
C TYR A 134 14.47 3.63 13.96
N ARG A 135 15.32 2.61 14.15
CA ARG A 135 15.42 1.48 13.22
C ARG A 135 14.11 0.70 13.06
N LEU A 136 13.35 0.48 14.14
CA LEU A 136 12.00 -0.12 14.03
C LEU A 136 11.04 0.75 13.20
N ILE A 137 11.14 2.08 13.33
CA ILE A 137 10.33 3.03 12.55
C ILE A 137 10.76 2.99 11.08
N GLU A 138 12.06 2.94 10.78
CA GLU A 138 12.56 2.78 9.42
C GLU A 138 12.07 1.46 8.80
N LEU A 139 12.20 0.33 9.51
CA LEU A 139 11.68 -0.97 9.09
C LEU A 139 10.17 -0.90 8.82
N ALA A 140 9.42 -0.19 9.66
CA ALA A 140 8.00 0.03 9.47
C ALA A 140 7.64 0.90 8.26
N LEU A 141 8.51 1.84 7.86
CA LEU A 141 8.32 2.68 6.68
C LEU A 141 8.74 1.98 5.38
N ILE A 142 9.77 1.12 5.41
CA ILE A 142 10.22 0.36 4.23
C ILE A 142 9.42 -0.92 4.02
N LEU A 143 8.64 -1.34 5.02
CA LEU A 143 7.81 -2.53 4.94
C LEU A 143 6.99 -2.48 3.66
N PRO A 144 7.04 -3.53 2.83
CA PRO A 144 6.33 -3.52 1.58
C PRO A 144 4.82 -3.59 1.84
N VAL A 145 4.23 -2.41 1.90
CA VAL A 145 3.00 -2.08 1.16
C VAL A 145 3.32 -2.05 -0.36
N ALA A 146 4.41 -2.70 -0.79
CA ALA A 146 4.89 -2.81 -2.16
C ALA A 146 4.13 -3.84 -2.98
N THR A 147 3.33 -4.73 -2.37
CA THR A 147 2.37 -5.51 -3.17
C THR A 147 1.45 -4.57 -3.94
N THR A 148 1.07 -3.42 -3.40
CA THR A 148 0.26 -2.43 -4.13
C THR A 148 1.00 -1.78 -5.30
N SER A 149 2.30 -1.50 -5.20
CA SER A 149 3.05 -0.90 -6.31
C SER A 149 3.40 -1.93 -7.40
N VAL A 150 3.76 -3.14 -6.99
CA VAL A 150 4.03 -4.28 -7.88
C VAL A 150 2.72 -4.75 -8.55
N GLU A 151 1.62 -4.88 -7.82
CA GLU A 151 0.30 -5.18 -8.42
C GLU A 151 -0.18 -4.05 -9.32
N ARG A 152 0.07 -2.78 -8.97
CA ARG A 152 -0.23 -1.64 -9.85
C ARG A 152 0.59 -1.72 -11.12
N SER A 153 1.87 -2.07 -11.07
CA SER A 153 2.70 -2.19 -12.27
C SER A 153 2.29 -3.40 -13.12
N PHE A 154 1.91 -4.53 -12.51
CA PHE A 154 1.35 -5.68 -13.24
C PHE A 154 -0.02 -5.38 -13.84
N SER A 155 -0.91 -4.67 -13.13
CA SER A 155 -2.20 -4.23 -13.65
C SER A 155 -2.02 -3.23 -14.79
N ALA A 156 -1.11 -2.26 -14.63
CA ALA A 156 -0.75 -1.31 -15.70
C ALA A 156 -0.21 -2.06 -16.92
N MET A 157 0.66 -3.05 -16.70
CA MET A 157 1.17 -3.89 -17.77
C MET A 157 0.06 -4.66 -18.48
N ASN A 158 -0.94 -5.18 -17.76
CA ASN A 158 -2.08 -5.87 -18.34
C ASN A 158 -3.02 -4.93 -19.13
N ILE A 159 -3.07 -3.65 -18.76
CA ILE A 159 -3.80 -2.61 -19.51
C ILE A 159 -3.04 -2.23 -20.79
N ILE A 160 -1.72 -2.12 -20.71
CA ILE A 160 -0.85 -1.75 -21.85
C ILE A 160 -0.73 -2.90 -22.85
N LYS A 161 -0.54 -4.14 -22.36
CA LYS A 161 -0.50 -5.37 -23.16
C LYS A 161 -1.90 -5.95 -23.32
N THR A 162 -2.53 -5.58 -24.44
CA THR A 162 -3.78 -6.19 -24.91
C THR A 162 -3.49 -7.30 -25.91
N ASP A 163 -4.49 -8.15 -26.20
CA ASP A 163 -4.35 -9.25 -27.17
C ASP A 163 -3.77 -8.81 -28.53
N LEU A 164 -4.11 -7.60 -28.96
CA LEU A 164 -3.62 -6.98 -30.20
C LEU A 164 -2.21 -6.38 -30.08
N ARG A 165 -1.70 -6.14 -28.87
CA ARG A 165 -0.41 -5.50 -28.55
C ARG A 165 0.55 -6.40 -27.76
N ASN A 166 0.35 -7.72 -27.79
CA ASN A 166 1.17 -8.67 -27.03
C ASN A 166 2.64 -8.80 -27.50
N LYS A 167 3.02 -8.23 -28.66
CA LYS A 167 4.39 -8.23 -29.22
C LYS A 167 5.08 -6.85 -29.16
N ILE A 168 4.78 -6.04 -28.15
CA ILE A 168 5.51 -4.78 -27.92
C ILE A 168 6.96 -5.09 -27.47
N ARG A 169 7.93 -4.28 -27.94
CA ARG A 169 9.35 -4.37 -27.54
C ARG A 169 9.51 -3.87 -26.10
N ASP A 170 10.43 -4.46 -25.35
CA ASP A 170 10.60 -4.16 -23.91
C ASP A 170 10.88 -2.69 -23.62
N GLU A 171 11.68 -2.02 -24.46
CA GLU A 171 11.95 -0.57 -24.35
C GLU A 171 10.65 0.25 -24.39
N TRP A 172 9.79 -0.03 -25.37
CA TRP A 172 8.52 0.67 -25.55
C TRP A 172 7.53 0.35 -24.43
N LEU A 173 7.53 -0.89 -23.94
CA LEU A 173 6.70 -1.28 -22.80
C LEU A 173 7.12 -0.51 -21.55
N ASN A 174 8.42 -0.41 -21.28
CA ASN A 174 8.96 0.32 -20.13
C ASN A 174 8.58 1.80 -20.20
N ASP A 175 8.74 2.45 -21.35
CA ASP A 175 8.35 3.85 -21.54
C ASP A 175 6.86 4.07 -21.26
N MET A 176 5.99 3.17 -21.76
CA MET A 176 4.54 3.23 -21.50
C MET A 176 4.19 2.96 -20.03
N MET A 177 4.87 2.01 -19.39
CA MET A 177 4.67 1.70 -17.98
C MET A 177 5.04 2.89 -17.09
N ILE A 178 6.15 3.58 -17.39
CA ILE A 178 6.58 4.78 -16.66
C ILE A 178 5.51 5.87 -16.77
N CYS A 179 5.02 6.18 -17.98
CA CYS A 179 3.97 7.18 -18.18
C CYS A 179 2.67 6.83 -17.43
N TYR A 180 2.32 5.55 -17.32
CA TYR A 180 1.10 5.10 -16.65
C TYR A 180 1.23 5.08 -15.13
N ILE A 181 2.34 4.59 -14.59
CA ILE A 181 2.59 4.51 -13.14
C ILE A 181 2.75 5.92 -12.56
N GLU A 182 3.53 6.77 -13.23
CA GLU A 182 3.82 8.15 -12.82
C GLU A 182 2.88 9.15 -13.48
N ARG A 183 1.60 8.78 -13.65
CA ARG A 183 0.61 9.61 -14.36
C ARG A 183 0.51 11.02 -13.78
N GLN A 184 0.64 11.16 -12.47
CA GLN A 184 0.63 12.46 -11.80
C GLN A 184 1.79 13.35 -12.25
N VAL A 185 2.98 12.79 -12.41
CA VAL A 185 4.15 13.52 -12.93
C VAL A 185 3.97 13.80 -14.41
N PHE A 186 3.48 12.83 -15.19
CA PHE A 186 3.23 12.99 -16.61
C PHE A 186 2.21 14.11 -16.90
N GLU A 187 1.14 14.22 -16.10
CA GLU A 187 0.14 15.29 -16.19
C GLU A 187 0.72 16.70 -15.95
N THR A 188 1.86 16.83 -15.26
CA THR A 188 2.53 18.13 -15.06
C THR A 188 3.34 18.60 -16.28
N ILE A 189 3.60 17.72 -17.25
CA ILE A 189 4.40 18.04 -18.43
C ILE A 189 3.51 18.74 -19.46
N ASN A 190 3.93 19.92 -19.92
CA ASN A 190 3.21 20.65 -20.97
C ASN A 190 3.31 19.93 -22.33
N ASP A 191 2.17 19.65 -22.95
CA ASP A 191 2.04 19.07 -24.29
C ASP A 191 2.84 19.85 -25.36
N GLU A 192 2.90 21.19 -25.25
CA GLU A 192 3.69 22.02 -26.17
C GLU A 192 5.18 21.69 -26.08
N ALA A 193 5.69 21.47 -24.87
CA ALA A 193 7.09 21.13 -24.65
C ALA A 193 7.41 19.72 -25.21
N ILE A 194 6.47 18.78 -25.09
CA ILE A 194 6.59 17.44 -25.68
C ILE A 194 6.66 17.55 -27.20
N LEU A 195 5.77 18.32 -27.81
CA LEU A 195 5.70 18.49 -29.26
C LEU A 195 6.95 19.16 -29.83
N VAL A 196 7.41 20.25 -29.20
CA VAL A 196 8.64 20.94 -29.60
C VAL A 196 9.83 19.99 -29.51
N ARG A 197 9.96 19.26 -28.40
CA ARG A 197 11.05 18.28 -28.23
C ARG A 197 10.97 17.16 -29.27
N PHE A 198 9.79 16.63 -29.53
CA PHE A 198 9.57 15.55 -30.50
C PHE A 198 9.83 15.99 -31.95
N GLN A 199 9.50 17.24 -32.28
CA GLN A 199 9.79 17.86 -33.57
C GLN A 199 11.29 18.10 -33.74
N ASN A 200 12.01 18.48 -32.67
CA ASN A 200 13.45 18.74 -32.70
C ASN A 200 14.31 17.47 -32.73
N MET A 201 13.77 16.28 -32.43
CA MET A 201 14.54 15.03 -32.48
C MET A 201 14.96 14.64 -33.90
N GLN A 202 14.15 14.95 -34.92
CA GLN A 202 14.41 14.64 -36.32
C GLN A 202 13.70 15.61 -37.25
N ASN A 203 14.27 15.88 -38.43
CA ASN A 203 13.59 16.68 -39.46
C ASN A 203 12.36 15.94 -40.00
N ARG A 204 11.17 16.33 -39.55
CA ARG A 204 9.89 15.74 -39.96
C ARG A 204 9.21 16.61 -41.02
N ARG A 205 8.52 15.95 -41.97
CA ARG A 205 7.77 16.60 -43.07
C ARG A 205 6.49 17.33 -42.61
N ILE A 206 6.02 17.06 -41.40
CA ILE A 206 4.79 17.62 -40.84
C ILE A 206 5.18 18.41 -39.59
N GLN A 207 4.67 19.64 -39.47
CA GLN A 207 4.73 20.42 -38.24
C GLN A 207 3.52 20.08 -37.38
N LEU A 208 3.76 19.64 -36.15
CA LEU A 208 2.73 19.35 -35.17
C LEU A 208 2.40 20.65 -34.41
N SER A 209 1.13 21.05 -34.41
CA SER A 209 0.62 22.14 -33.58
C SER A 209 -0.55 21.64 -32.74
N LEU A 210 -0.65 22.04 -31.47
CA LEU A 210 -1.86 21.82 -30.68
C LEU A 210 -3.01 22.64 -31.25
N ARG A 211 -4.20 22.07 -31.21
CA ARG A 211 -5.44 22.72 -31.66
C ARG A 211 -6.19 23.30 -30.47
#